data_AF-A0A251XK62-F1
#
_entry.id   AF-A0A251XK62-F1
#
_cell.length_a   1.000
_cell.length_b   1.000
_cell.length_c   1.000
_cell.angle_alpha   90.00
_cell.angle_beta   90.00
_cell.angle_gamma   90.00
#
_symmetry.space_group_name_H-M   'P 1'
#
loop_
_entity.id
_entity.type
_entity.pdbx_description
1 polymer ?
#
loop_
_entity_poly.entity_id
_entity_poly.type
_entity_poly.pdbx_seq_one_letter_code
_entity_poly.pdbx_strand_id
1 'polypeptide(L)' 'MAVIEAEGLVKTYHPRGAPTVHALAGLDLEVPEGTVLGLLGPNGAGRPRP' A
#
# COMPACT_ATOMS: atom_id res chain seq x y z
N MET A 1 14.70 16.32 2.39
CA MET A 1 13.34 16.28 2.96
C MET A 1 12.52 15.36 2.07
N ALA A 2 11.81 14.40 2.64
CA ALA A 2 10.85 13.65 1.84
C ALA A 2 9.62 14.53 1.61
N VAL A 3 9.03 14.39 0.43
CA VAL A 3 7.78 15.07 0.05
C VAL A 3 6.55 14.21 0.35
N ILE A 4 6.77 12.91 0.56
CA ILE A 4 5.76 11.97 1.05
C ILE A 4 6.42 11.11 2.13
N GLU A 5 5.79 11.01 3.29
CA GLU A 5 6.23 10.18 4.42
C GLU A 5 5.03 9.39 4.94
N ALA A 6 5.23 8.13 5.29
CA ALA A 6 4.28 7.34 6.05
C ALA A 6 5.03 6.40 7.00
N GLU A 7 4.48 6.22 8.19
CA GLU A 7 4.99 5.30 9.20
C GLU A 7 3.86 4.36 9.62
N GLY A 8 4.16 3.07 9.73
CA GLY A 8 3.24 2.04 10.20
C GLY A 8 1.96 1.93 9.35
N LEU A 9 2.01 2.24 8.05
CA LEU A 9 0.80 2.29 7.22
C LEU A 9 0.16 0.90 7.10
N VAL A 10 -1.08 0.79 7.56
CA VAL A 10 -1.90 -0.43 7.49
C VAL A 10 -3.07 -0.18 6.55
N LYS A 11 -3.37 -1.17 5.70
CA LYS A 11 -4.52 -1.14 4.81
C LYS A 11 -5.19 -2.51 4.80
N THR A 12 -6.45 -2.52 5.24
CA THR A 12 -7.30 -3.71 5.21
C THR A 12 -8.51 -3.44 4.32
N TYR A 13 -8.81 -4.36 3.41
CA TYR A 13 -9.99 -4.36 2.56
C TYR A 13 -10.99 -5.40 3.04
N HIS A 14 -12.28 -5.03 3.04
CA HIS A 14 -13.40 -5.90 3.44
C HIS A 14 -14.37 -6.08 2.26
N PRO A 15 -13.98 -6.84 1.23
CA PRO A 15 -14.83 -7.08 0.07
C PRO A 15 -16.08 -7.87 0.45
N ARG A 16 -17.22 -7.56 -0.19
CA ARG A 16 -18.44 -8.35 0.01
C ARG A 16 -18.29 -9.72 -0.66
N GLY A 17 -18.62 -10.77 0.09
CA GLY A 17 -18.58 -12.15 -0.43
C GLY A 17 -17.17 -12.74 -0.60
N ALA A 18 -16.14 -12.09 -0.05
CA ALA A 18 -14.77 -12.58 -0.04
C ALA A 18 -14.11 -12.35 1.33
N PRO A 19 -13.04 -13.09 1.66
CA PRO A 19 -12.30 -12.87 2.91
C PRO A 19 -11.72 -11.46 3.00
N THR A 20 -11.53 -11.02 4.24
CA THR A 20 -10.78 -9.80 4.55
C THR A 20 -9.35 -9.90 4.01
N VAL A 21 -8.85 -8.82 3.41
CA VAL A 21 -7.51 -8.76 2.83
C VAL A 21 -6.69 -7.70 3.55
N HIS A 22 -5.61 -8.12 4.21
CA HIS A 22 -4.58 -7.23 4.74
C HIS A 22 -3.61 -6.90 3.62
N ALA A 23 -3.80 -5.76 2.97
CA ALA A 23 -3.01 -5.32 1.82
C ALA A 23 -1.69 -4.65 2.25
N LEU A 24 -1.71 -3.87 3.32
CA LEU A 24 -0.51 -3.32 3.97
C LEU A 24 -0.57 -3.63 5.46
N ALA A 25 0.55 -4.04 6.05
CA ALA A 25 0.64 -4.49 7.44
C ALA A 25 1.79 -3.80 8.18
N GLY A 26 1.80 -2.45 8.17
CA GLY A 26 2.83 -1.65 8.83
C GLY A 26 3.96 -1.26 7.88
N LEU A 27 3.62 -0.56 6.80
CA LEU A 27 4.58 -0.05 5.83
C LEU A 27 5.12 1.32 6.26
N ASP A 28 6.45 1.43 6.36
CA ASP A 28 7.16 2.70 6.45
C ASP A 28 7.65 3.10 5.05
N LEU A 29 7.45 4.36 4.66
CA LEU A 29 7.89 4.87 3.37
C LEU A 29 8.29 6.35 3.44
N GLU A 30 9.36 6.68 2.73
CA GLU A 30 9.81 8.05 2.49
C GLU A 30 10.05 8.22 0.99
N VAL A 31 9.45 9.25 0.39
CA VAL A 31 9.62 9.57 -1.03
C VAL A 31 10.27 10.95 -1.16
N PRO A 32 11.51 11.04 -1.67
CA PRO A 32 12.15 12.32 -1.96
C PRO A 32 11.47 13.06 -3.10
N GLU A 33 11.68 14.38 -3.16
CA GLU A 33 11.20 15.20 -4.28
C GLU A 33 11.74 14.71 -5.62
N GLY A 34 10.92 14.80 -6.68
CA GLY A 34 11.30 14.38 -8.03
C GLY A 34 11.40 12.86 -8.23
N THR A 35 11.02 12.06 -7.22
CA THR A 35 11.10 10.59 -7.27
C THR A 35 9.73 9.97 -7.57
N VAL A 36 9.72 8.95 -8.42
CA VAL A 36 8.55 8.08 -8.62
C VAL A 36 8.82 6.73 -7.95
N LEU A 37 8.04 6.40 -6.92
CA LEU A 37 8.12 5.13 -6.20
C LEU A 37 6.94 4.23 -6.60
N GLY A 38 7.24 3.03 -7.09
CA GLY A 38 6.25 2.01 -7.42
C GLY A 38 6.33 0.81 -6.49
N LEU A 39 5.22 0.44 -5.85
CA LEU A 39 5.12 -0.78 -5.04
C LEU A 39 4.52 -1.91 -5.90
N LEU A 40 5.25 -3.03 -6.02
CA LEU A 40 4.82 -4.21 -6.75
C LEU A 40 4.85 -5.43 -5.81
N GLY A 41 3.74 -6.18 -5.78
CA GLY A 41 3.64 -7.45 -5.05
C GLY A 41 2.95 -8.52 -5.90
N PRO A 42 3.07 -9.80 -5.52
CA PRO A 42 2.36 -10.89 -6.20
C PRO A 42 0.87 -10.58 -6.21
N ASN A 43 0.28 -10.58 -7.42
CA ASN A 43 -1.08 -10.17 -7.76
C ASN A 43 -2.07 -10.04 -6.58
N GLY A 44 -2.14 -8.85 -5.94
CA GLY A 44 -3.09 -8.60 -4.85
C GLY A 44 -2.66 -7.63 -3.74
N ALA A 45 -1.40 -7.18 -3.70
CA ALA A 45 -0.89 -6.31 -2.63
C ALA A 45 -1.37 -4.83 -2.67
N GLY A 46 -2.44 -4.49 -3.42
CA GLY A 46 -2.97 -3.12 -3.44
C GLY A 46 -3.55 -2.62 -4.76
N ARG A 47 -3.51 -3.41 -5.85
CA ARG A 47 -4.23 -3.05 -7.09
C ARG A 47 -5.71 -3.39 -6.92
N PRO A 48 -6.66 -2.44 -7.05
CA PRO A 48 -8.07 -2.78 -7.10
C PRO A 48 -8.29 -3.72 -8.29
N ARG A 49 -8.89 -4.89 -8.04
CA ARG A 49 -9.42 -5.73 -9.11
C ARG A 49 -10.70 -5.07 -9.64
N PRO A 50 -10.99 -5.17 -10.96
CA PRO A 50 -12.28 -4.76 -11.50
C PRO A 50 -13.43 -5.54 -10.87
#